data_AF-A0AAJ2U990-F1
#
_entry.id   AF-A0AAJ2U990-F1
#
_cell.length_a   1.000
_cell.length_b   1.000
_cell.length_c   1.000
_cell.angle_alpha   90.00
_cell.angle_beta   90.00
_cell.angle_gamma   90.00
#
_symmetry.space_group_name_H-M   'P 1'
#
loop_
_entity.id
_entity.type
_entity.pdbx_description
1 polymer ?
#
loop_
_entity_poly.entity_id
_entity_poly.type
_entity_poly.pdbx_seq_one_letter_code
_entity_poly.pdbx_strand_id
1 'polypeptide(L)'
;GAGRVDASGGVAALELLHRCDSVLSALSTAPAATLKAGGVGVRELRRVARASGLVERELPLLLEVLAAAGLIAVGDADVGDVAFDSVWAPTEAADVWSAREPARRWAELVLAWWSMPRTPWRVGSEIEGGGTVPALGEPIGPPGPTERIRVLKALAALDPAAEPDATLLTEVVRWSSPVWFSRAGSRPVAETVAEARLMGLVVGTTATSAARALAGDTHAPVAGAATHTATTHDGTPAPGVEDLEPVLVAALPDPVSEVIVQADLTILAPGPLVPELAAEFALLADVESAGAATTYRVTETSVRRALDAGRTAAGIRDLLARTSVTPVPQSLDYLIEDVARRHGRLRVGTALSFVRCDDPSLVAQVLSSPVAENCALRTVAPTVLISQARPLDLVEALREHGFSPVVEDTTGAVVALTRPVARVRESRITRAPRFPTRTATPSELRAAVAAMRSADRVRSARGTSGGAYTGEAAIARLHDAASTGTAVTVSVVDAQGRSTARLLVPASVGGGRIEGIEPDSAEPVTLPLHRVISVSDVDPTR
;
A
#
# COMPACT_ATOMS: atom_id res chain seq x y z
N GLY A 1 2.46 32.55 4.82
CA GLY A 1 2.91 32.32 6.22
C GLY A 1 2.74 30.86 6.58
N ALA A 2 3.57 30.35 7.49
CA ALA A 2 3.65 28.93 7.87
C ALA A 2 2.30 28.32 8.29
N GLY A 3 1.50 29.02 9.11
CA GLY A 3 0.18 28.51 9.54
C GLY A 3 -0.82 28.23 8.39
N ARG A 4 -0.74 28.96 7.27
CA ARG A 4 -1.58 28.69 6.09
C ARG A 4 -1.15 27.42 5.35
N VAL A 5 0.16 27.13 5.35
CA VAL A 5 0.73 25.93 4.74
C VAL A 5 0.36 24.70 5.57
N ASP A 6 0.46 24.80 6.89
CA ASP A 6 0.06 23.72 7.80
C ASP A 6 -1.42 23.41 7.70
N ALA A 7 -2.30 24.43 7.72
CA ALA A 7 -3.74 24.23 7.53
C ALA A 7 -4.07 23.56 6.19
N SER A 8 -3.37 23.94 5.11
CA SER A 8 -3.55 23.31 3.79
C SER A 8 -3.06 21.86 3.78
N GLY A 9 -1.97 21.56 4.51
CA GLY A 9 -1.49 20.20 4.75
C GLY A 9 -2.49 19.35 5.54
N GLY A 10 -3.12 19.93 6.57
CA GLY A 10 -4.18 19.29 7.35
C GLY A 10 -5.41 18.94 6.51
N VAL A 11 -5.82 19.82 5.58
CA VAL A 11 -6.91 19.52 4.63
C VAL A 11 -6.53 18.33 3.73
N ALA A 12 -5.32 18.33 3.17
CA ALA A 12 -4.84 17.20 2.37
C ALA A 12 -4.78 15.90 3.19
N ALA A 13 -4.47 15.99 4.48
CA ALA A 13 -4.47 14.84 5.39
C ALA A 13 -5.87 14.28 5.63
N LEU A 14 -6.89 15.13 5.83
CA LEU A 14 -8.28 14.67 5.94
C LEU A 14 -8.75 13.97 4.67
N GLU A 15 -8.38 14.51 3.50
CA GLU A 15 -8.66 13.88 2.22
C GLU A 15 -7.94 12.53 2.09
N LEU A 16 -6.67 12.43 2.50
CA LEU A 16 -5.92 11.18 2.57
C LEU A 16 -6.63 10.13 3.44
N LEU A 17 -7.06 10.50 4.65
CA LEU A 17 -7.76 9.60 5.57
C LEU A 17 -9.05 9.05 4.95
N HIS A 18 -9.83 9.93 4.29
CA HIS A 18 -11.04 9.53 3.59
C HIS A 18 -10.76 8.55 2.42
N ARG A 19 -9.69 8.79 1.66
CA ARG A 19 -9.27 7.89 0.58
C ARG A 19 -8.82 6.54 1.13
N CYS A 20 -8.11 6.52 2.26
CA CYS A 20 -7.72 5.29 2.96
C CYS A 20 -8.96 4.50 3.45
N ASP A 21 -9.95 5.15 4.07
CA ASP A 21 -11.19 4.49 4.49
C ASP A 21 -11.95 3.90 3.30
N SER A 22 -12.03 4.63 2.18
CA SER A 22 -12.64 4.13 0.94
C SER A 22 -11.96 2.88 0.40
N VAL A 23 -10.62 2.84 0.42
CA VAL A 23 -9.83 1.66 -0.01
C VAL A 23 -10.04 0.48 0.94
N LEU A 24 -10.01 0.71 2.26
CA LEU A 24 -10.25 -0.34 3.27
C LEU A 24 -11.66 -0.93 3.11
N SER A 25 -12.68 -0.07 2.93
CA SER A 25 -14.05 -0.50 2.67
C SER A 25 -14.16 -1.33 1.38
N ALA A 26 -13.53 -0.90 0.29
CA ALA A 26 -13.53 -1.64 -0.97
C ALA A 26 -12.89 -3.03 -0.83
N LEU A 27 -11.74 -3.12 -0.15
CA LEU A 27 -11.04 -4.39 0.08
C LEU A 27 -11.78 -5.31 1.06
N SER A 28 -12.53 -4.75 2.02
CA SER A 28 -13.37 -5.54 2.94
C SER A 28 -14.51 -6.27 2.23
N THR A 29 -15.01 -5.69 1.14
CA THR A 29 -16.11 -6.25 0.34
C THR A 29 -15.59 -7.16 -0.78
N ALA A 30 -14.45 -6.80 -1.39
CA ALA A 30 -13.86 -7.55 -2.49
C ALA A 30 -12.31 -7.50 -2.42
N PRO A 31 -11.68 -8.44 -1.69
CA PRO A 31 -10.23 -8.52 -1.50
C PRO A 31 -9.46 -8.49 -2.82
N ALA A 32 -8.21 -8.01 -2.79
CA ALA A 32 -7.38 -7.92 -3.99
C ALA A 32 -6.53 -9.20 -4.19
N ALA A 33 -6.65 -9.81 -5.36
CA ALA A 33 -5.90 -11.02 -5.70
C ALA A 33 -4.39 -10.75 -5.77
N THR A 34 -3.60 -11.64 -5.15
CA THR A 34 -2.14 -11.58 -5.21
C THR A 34 -1.63 -12.27 -6.47
N LEU A 35 -0.60 -11.70 -7.11
CA LEU A 35 0.09 -12.33 -8.22
C LEU A 35 0.92 -13.53 -7.74
N LYS A 36 1.17 -14.50 -8.62
CA LYS A 36 2.08 -15.63 -8.34
C LYS A 36 3.49 -15.19 -7.90
N ALA A 37 3.97 -14.07 -8.43
CA ALA A 37 5.26 -13.47 -8.09
C ALA A 37 5.21 -12.54 -6.86
N GLY A 38 4.05 -12.42 -6.20
CA GLY A 38 3.80 -11.48 -5.11
C GLY A 38 3.25 -10.13 -5.59
N GLY A 39 2.58 -9.42 -4.67
CA GLY A 39 1.97 -8.12 -4.93
C GLY A 39 0.67 -8.16 -5.73
N VAL A 40 0.21 -6.99 -6.17
CA VAL A 40 -1.06 -6.74 -6.84
C VAL A 40 -0.79 -6.20 -8.24
N GLY A 41 -1.41 -6.85 -9.24
CA GLY A 41 -1.25 -6.47 -10.65
C GLY A 41 -2.15 -5.31 -11.08
N VAL A 42 -1.83 -4.72 -12.24
CA VAL A 42 -2.52 -3.55 -12.80
C VAL A 42 -4.04 -3.74 -12.90
N ARG A 43 -4.52 -4.93 -13.29
CA ARG A 43 -5.95 -5.21 -13.42
C ARG A 43 -6.69 -5.09 -12.08
N GLU A 44 -6.10 -5.60 -11.02
CA GLU A 44 -6.68 -5.50 -9.67
C GLU A 44 -6.59 -4.07 -9.15
N LEU A 45 -5.50 -3.35 -9.42
CA LEU A 45 -5.40 -1.91 -9.10
C LEU A 45 -6.55 -1.11 -9.74
N ARG A 46 -6.83 -1.32 -11.03
CA ARG A 46 -7.96 -0.65 -11.71
C ARG A 46 -9.32 -1.02 -11.13
N ARG A 47 -9.48 -2.25 -10.62
CA ARG A 47 -10.72 -2.68 -9.98
C ARG A 47 -10.90 -1.97 -8.63
N VAL A 48 -9.88 -1.98 -7.79
CA VAL A 48 -9.92 -1.35 -6.46
C VAL A 48 -10.07 0.17 -6.59
N ALA A 49 -9.40 0.80 -7.56
CA ALA A 49 -9.54 2.24 -7.82
C ALA A 49 -11.00 2.61 -8.15
N ARG A 50 -11.64 1.85 -9.07
CA ARG A 50 -13.05 2.05 -9.42
C ARG A 50 -13.99 1.80 -8.24
N ALA A 51 -13.75 0.75 -7.46
CA ALA A 51 -14.57 0.42 -6.30
C ALA A 51 -14.45 1.45 -5.16
N SER A 52 -13.30 2.11 -5.06
CA SER A 52 -13.01 3.14 -4.04
C SER A 52 -13.31 4.56 -4.52
N GLY A 53 -13.73 4.75 -5.78
CA GLY A 53 -13.96 6.08 -6.37
C GLY A 53 -12.71 6.92 -6.61
N LEU A 54 -11.53 6.28 -6.74
CA LEU A 54 -10.23 6.96 -6.81
C LEU A 54 -9.63 6.96 -8.21
N VAL A 55 -8.71 7.91 -8.45
CA VAL A 55 -7.89 7.96 -9.67
C VAL A 55 -6.81 6.87 -9.62
N GLU A 56 -6.59 6.17 -10.74
CA GLU A 56 -5.67 5.01 -10.82
C GLU A 56 -4.23 5.33 -10.35
N ARG A 57 -3.76 6.57 -10.55
CA ARG A 57 -2.39 7.00 -10.19
C ARG A 57 -2.15 7.04 -8.67
N GLU A 58 -3.18 7.27 -7.87
CA GLU A 58 -3.04 7.47 -6.43
C GLU A 58 -3.05 6.15 -5.65
N LEU A 59 -3.74 5.14 -6.18
CA LEU A 59 -3.95 3.88 -5.50
C LEU A 59 -2.65 3.14 -5.12
N PRO A 60 -1.59 3.09 -5.95
CA PRO A 60 -0.34 2.46 -5.56
C PRO A 60 0.23 3.02 -4.25
N LEU A 61 0.24 4.35 -4.08
CA LEU A 61 0.70 4.98 -2.85
C LEU A 61 -0.15 4.55 -1.65
N LEU A 62 -1.47 4.62 -1.79
CA LEU A 62 -2.39 4.28 -0.69
C LEU A 62 -2.25 2.82 -0.25
N LEU A 63 -2.20 1.86 -1.19
CA LEU A 63 -2.03 0.45 -0.85
C LEU A 63 -0.69 0.21 -0.14
N GLU A 64 0.39 0.80 -0.65
CA GLU A 64 1.73 0.63 -0.09
C GLU A 64 1.82 1.18 1.35
N VAL A 65 1.22 2.34 1.59
CA VAL A 65 1.17 2.96 2.93
C VAL A 65 0.27 2.16 3.87
N LEU A 66 -0.93 1.73 3.43
CA LEU A 66 -1.82 0.90 4.24
C LEU A 66 -1.15 -0.43 4.63
N ALA A 67 -0.41 -1.06 3.70
CA ALA A 67 0.33 -2.28 3.99
C ALA A 67 1.51 -2.04 4.93
N ALA A 68 2.24 -0.94 4.74
CA ALA A 68 3.34 -0.56 5.63
C ALA A 68 2.88 -0.20 7.05
N ALA A 69 1.66 0.34 7.18
CA ALA A 69 1.00 0.60 8.45
C ALA A 69 0.36 -0.66 9.09
N GLY A 70 0.40 -1.82 8.41
CA GLY A 70 -0.19 -3.06 8.89
C GLY A 70 -1.73 -3.10 8.83
N LEU A 71 -2.35 -2.16 8.12
CA LEU A 71 -3.81 -2.04 8.00
C LEU A 71 -4.38 -3.00 6.93
N ILE A 72 -3.55 -3.41 5.98
CA ILE A 72 -3.84 -4.49 5.04
C ILE A 72 -2.72 -5.52 5.06
N ALA A 73 -3.06 -6.79 4.86
CA ALA A 73 -2.10 -7.88 4.79
C ALA A 73 -2.49 -8.90 3.72
N VAL A 74 -1.53 -9.71 3.31
CA VAL A 74 -1.76 -10.87 2.44
C VAL A 74 -2.07 -12.11 3.28
N GLY A 75 -3.10 -12.86 2.88
CA GLY A 75 -3.38 -14.19 3.41
C GLY A 75 -4.73 -14.70 2.90
N ASP A 76 -5.21 -15.78 3.50
CA ASP A 76 -6.44 -16.44 3.04
C ASP A 76 -7.65 -15.77 3.66
N ALA A 77 -8.60 -15.37 2.81
CA ALA A 77 -9.82 -14.69 3.20
C ALA A 77 -11.03 -15.37 2.54
N ASP A 78 -12.05 -15.66 3.32
CA ASP A 78 -13.37 -16.03 2.82
C ASP A 78 -14.33 -14.83 2.92
N VAL A 79 -14.98 -14.51 1.80
CA VAL A 79 -16.01 -13.47 1.74
C VAL A 79 -17.31 -14.11 1.28
N GLY A 80 -18.29 -14.20 2.18
CA GLY A 80 -19.49 -15.00 1.94
C GLY A 80 -19.12 -16.49 1.75
N ASP A 81 -19.50 -17.06 0.61
CA ASP A 81 -19.24 -18.46 0.21
C ASP A 81 -18.01 -18.62 -0.69
N VAL A 82 -17.27 -17.54 -0.95
CA VAL A 82 -16.09 -17.55 -1.83
C VAL A 82 -14.83 -17.50 -0.97
N ALA A 83 -14.09 -18.60 -0.95
CA ALA A 83 -12.75 -18.65 -0.40
C ALA A 83 -11.77 -18.03 -1.39
N PHE A 84 -10.92 -17.14 -0.90
CA PHE A 84 -9.84 -16.55 -1.67
C PHE A 84 -8.50 -16.89 -1.02
N ASP A 85 -7.71 -17.68 -1.74
CA ASP A 85 -6.34 -17.98 -1.33
C ASP A 85 -5.43 -16.80 -1.67
N SER A 86 -4.58 -16.40 -0.71
CA SER A 86 -3.54 -15.38 -0.92
C SER A 86 -4.09 -14.06 -1.50
N VAL A 87 -4.91 -13.36 -0.73
CA VAL A 87 -5.46 -12.04 -1.08
C VAL A 87 -5.02 -10.96 -0.11
N TRP A 88 -4.99 -9.73 -0.61
CA TRP A 88 -4.84 -8.54 0.21
C TRP A 88 -6.20 -8.09 0.72
N ALA A 89 -6.35 -8.06 2.05
CA ALA A 89 -7.55 -7.65 2.75
C ALA A 89 -7.21 -6.83 4.01
N PRO A 90 -8.18 -6.07 4.57
CA PRO A 90 -7.99 -5.36 5.83
C PRO A 90 -7.70 -6.31 6.99
N THR A 91 -6.85 -5.85 7.92
CA THR A 91 -6.55 -6.55 9.19
C THR A 91 -7.45 -6.05 10.32
N GLU A 92 -7.43 -6.72 11.47
CA GLU A 92 -8.10 -6.21 12.70
C GLU A 92 -7.54 -4.84 13.14
N ALA A 93 -6.29 -4.52 12.78
CA ALA A 93 -5.69 -3.22 13.07
C ALA A 93 -6.36 -2.09 12.27
N ALA A 94 -6.99 -2.38 11.13
CA ALA A 94 -7.74 -1.40 10.36
C ALA A 94 -8.94 -0.85 11.15
N ASP A 95 -9.68 -1.71 11.84
CA ASP A 95 -10.84 -1.31 12.65
C ASP A 95 -10.42 -0.42 13.82
N VAL A 96 -9.32 -0.81 14.51
CA VAL A 96 -8.73 -0.02 15.59
C VAL A 96 -8.23 1.32 15.08
N TRP A 97 -7.58 1.34 13.92
CA TRP A 97 -7.06 2.56 13.30
C TRP A 97 -8.19 3.52 12.89
N SER A 98 -9.25 3.04 12.23
CA SER A 98 -10.36 3.90 11.80
C SER A 98 -11.10 4.55 12.97
N ALA A 99 -11.06 3.94 14.16
CA ALA A 99 -11.65 4.49 15.38
C ALA A 99 -10.76 5.53 16.13
N ARG A 100 -9.50 5.72 15.71
CA ARG A 100 -8.58 6.71 16.33
C ARG A 100 -8.88 8.14 15.86
N GLU A 101 -8.39 9.11 16.63
CA GLU A 101 -8.44 10.52 16.25
C GLU A 101 -7.67 10.79 14.94
N PRO A 102 -8.12 11.76 14.10
CA PRO A 102 -7.53 12.00 12.78
C PRO A 102 -6.02 12.28 12.80
N ALA A 103 -5.53 13.04 13.79
CA ALA A 103 -4.10 13.38 13.89
C ALA A 103 -3.24 12.13 14.10
N ARG A 104 -3.68 11.21 14.97
CA ARG A 104 -2.99 9.95 15.23
C ARG A 104 -3.01 9.03 14.01
N ARG A 105 -4.17 8.92 13.36
CA ARG A 105 -4.31 8.17 12.10
C ARG A 105 -3.35 8.69 11.03
N TRP A 106 -3.27 10.01 10.90
CA TRP A 106 -2.37 10.68 9.97
C TRP A 106 -0.89 10.44 10.30
N ALA A 107 -0.49 10.56 11.58
CA ALA A 107 0.87 10.28 12.03
C ALA A 107 1.32 8.86 11.65
N GLU A 108 0.47 7.86 11.87
CA GLU A 108 0.77 6.47 11.56
C GLU A 108 0.97 6.24 10.06
N LEU A 109 0.13 6.82 9.21
CA LEU A 109 0.30 6.76 7.75
C LEU A 109 1.58 7.48 7.29
N VAL A 110 1.87 8.64 7.87
CA VAL A 110 3.08 9.43 7.56
C VAL A 110 4.34 8.66 7.93
N LEU A 111 4.38 8.04 9.12
CA LEU A 111 5.52 7.24 9.56
C LEU A 111 5.66 5.96 8.73
N ALA A 112 4.55 5.34 8.35
CA ALA A 112 4.55 4.20 7.44
C ALA A 112 5.15 4.59 6.07
N TRP A 113 4.69 5.69 5.47
CA TRP A 113 5.24 6.21 4.21
C TRP A 113 6.73 6.57 4.34
N TRP A 114 7.11 7.23 5.44
CA TRP A 114 8.48 7.65 5.70
C TRP A 114 9.44 6.46 5.77
N SER A 115 9.03 5.40 6.45
CA SER A 115 9.90 4.25 6.74
C SER A 115 9.79 3.10 5.75
N MET A 116 8.71 3.03 4.94
CA MET A 116 8.50 1.90 4.05
C MET A 116 9.59 1.80 2.97
N PRO A 117 10.07 0.58 2.67
CA PRO A 117 11.16 0.39 1.71
C PRO A 117 10.76 0.62 0.26
N ARG A 118 9.47 0.49 -0.05
CA ARG A 118 8.93 0.55 -1.41
C ARG A 118 8.78 1.99 -1.90
N THR A 119 8.88 2.19 -3.22
CA THR A 119 8.71 3.47 -3.91
C THR A 119 7.47 3.39 -4.83
N PRO A 120 6.28 3.78 -4.35
CA PRO A 120 5.01 3.58 -5.05
C PRO A 120 4.96 4.17 -6.46
N TRP A 121 5.60 5.33 -6.68
CA TRP A 121 5.69 5.95 -8.01
C TRP A 121 6.35 5.09 -9.10
N ARG A 122 7.08 4.02 -8.73
CA ARG A 122 7.67 3.06 -9.69
C ARG A 122 6.69 1.99 -10.16
N VAL A 123 5.57 1.78 -9.46
CA VAL A 123 4.55 0.78 -9.84
C VAL A 123 4.09 1.02 -11.27
N GLY A 124 4.03 -0.04 -12.07
CA GLY A 124 3.72 0.01 -13.50
C GLY A 124 4.90 0.33 -14.42
N SER A 125 6.07 0.70 -13.88
CA SER A 125 7.28 0.87 -14.70
C SER A 125 7.80 -0.48 -15.20
N GLU A 126 8.40 -0.49 -16.39
CA GLU A 126 9.00 -1.71 -16.95
C GLU A 126 10.22 -2.17 -16.14
N ILE A 127 10.35 -3.48 -15.96
CA ILE A 127 11.48 -4.11 -15.28
C ILE A 127 12.46 -4.64 -16.33
N GLU A 128 13.77 -4.50 -16.05
CA GLU A 128 14.82 -5.12 -16.84
C GLU A 128 14.67 -6.66 -16.81
N GLY A 129 14.42 -7.28 -17.96
CA GLY A 129 14.05 -8.71 -18.06
C GLY A 129 12.58 -8.99 -18.32
N GLY A 130 11.75 -7.95 -18.45
CA GLY A 130 10.34 -8.03 -18.86
C GLY A 130 9.35 -7.97 -17.70
N GLY A 131 8.15 -7.46 -17.99
CA GLY A 131 7.10 -7.23 -17.00
C GLY A 131 7.10 -5.81 -16.43
N THR A 132 6.20 -5.56 -15.49
CA THR A 132 6.04 -4.26 -14.83
C THR A 132 6.12 -4.41 -13.31
N VAL A 133 6.57 -3.36 -12.62
CA VAL A 133 6.63 -3.33 -11.16
C VAL A 133 5.22 -3.45 -10.57
N PRO A 134 4.90 -4.51 -9.80
CA PRO A 134 3.60 -4.64 -9.14
C PRO A 134 3.55 -3.76 -7.87
N ALA A 135 2.34 -3.38 -7.45
CA ALA A 135 2.15 -2.83 -6.10
C ALA A 135 2.30 -3.94 -5.06
N LEU A 136 2.74 -3.63 -3.84
CA LEU A 136 2.88 -4.58 -2.73
C LEU A 136 3.84 -5.75 -3.03
N GLY A 137 4.68 -5.62 -4.06
CA GLY A 137 5.69 -6.59 -4.43
C GLY A 137 6.96 -6.47 -3.58
N GLU A 138 8.02 -7.18 -4.01
CA GLU A 138 9.36 -6.98 -3.45
C GLU A 138 9.87 -5.57 -3.82
N PRO A 139 10.55 -4.84 -2.91
CA PRO A 139 11.08 -3.52 -3.23
C PRO A 139 12.09 -3.57 -4.39
N ILE A 140 11.90 -2.70 -5.39
CA ILE A 140 12.78 -2.59 -6.56
C ILE A 140 13.41 -1.20 -6.58
N GLY A 141 14.72 -1.15 -6.77
CA GLY A 141 15.50 0.08 -6.87
C GLY A 141 16.19 0.49 -5.57
N PRO A 142 16.65 1.75 -5.48
CA PRO A 142 17.26 2.29 -4.26
C PRO A 142 16.26 2.28 -3.08
N PRO A 143 16.75 2.25 -1.82
CA PRO A 143 15.88 2.27 -0.66
C PRO A 143 15.03 3.56 -0.61
N GLY A 144 13.71 3.40 -0.62
CA GLY A 144 12.75 4.51 -0.56
C GLY A 144 13.00 5.51 0.57
N PRO A 145 13.27 5.09 1.82
CA PRO A 145 13.51 6.03 2.92
C PRO A 145 14.67 6.99 2.67
N THR A 146 15.74 6.52 2.03
CA THR A 146 16.91 7.34 1.74
C THR A 146 16.64 8.35 0.63
N GLU A 147 15.71 8.07 -0.29
CA GLU A 147 15.26 9.05 -1.30
C GLU A 147 14.37 10.11 -0.63
N ARG A 148 13.39 9.68 0.17
CA ARG A 148 12.46 10.58 0.89
C ARG A 148 13.18 11.56 1.80
N ILE A 149 14.12 11.08 2.61
CA ILE A 149 14.85 11.96 3.56
C ILE A 149 15.67 13.03 2.86
N ARG A 150 16.27 12.73 1.70
CA ARG A 150 17.02 13.72 0.92
C ARG A 150 16.11 14.84 0.44
N VAL A 151 14.97 14.48 -0.12
CA VAL A 151 14.01 15.45 -0.66
C VAL A 151 13.36 16.27 0.46
N LEU A 152 12.95 15.63 1.57
CA LEU A 152 12.38 16.37 2.71
C LEU A 152 13.41 17.28 3.39
N LYS A 153 14.67 16.87 3.56
CA LYS A 153 15.71 17.76 4.09
C LYS A 153 15.96 18.96 3.17
N ALA A 154 15.96 18.76 1.85
CA ALA A 154 16.07 19.86 0.89
C ALA A 154 14.86 20.81 0.98
N LEU A 155 13.64 20.28 1.08
CA LEU A 155 12.42 21.08 1.26
C LEU A 155 12.40 21.85 2.59
N ALA A 156 12.86 21.23 3.68
CA ALA A 156 12.92 21.85 5.00
C ALA A 156 13.93 23.01 5.05
N ALA A 157 15.03 22.89 4.30
CA ALA A 157 16.05 23.94 4.20
C ALA A 157 15.61 25.17 3.38
N LEU A 158 14.52 25.07 2.61
CA LEU A 158 14.00 26.19 1.84
C LEU A 158 13.17 27.12 2.71
N ASP A 159 13.38 28.43 2.55
CA ASP A 159 12.58 29.46 3.19
C ASP A 159 11.16 29.49 2.56
N PRO A 160 10.08 29.25 3.33
CA PRO A 160 8.72 29.40 2.85
C PRO A 160 8.40 30.78 2.27
N ALA A 161 9.06 31.83 2.77
CA ALA A 161 8.84 33.19 2.31
C ALA A 161 9.41 33.45 0.90
N ALA A 162 10.32 32.59 0.44
CA ALA A 162 10.93 32.69 -0.89
C ALA A 162 10.09 32.05 -2.01
N GLU A 163 8.94 31.44 -1.68
CA GLU A 163 8.06 30.73 -2.63
C GLU A 163 8.83 29.82 -3.61
N PRO A 164 9.64 28.87 -3.09
CA PRO A 164 10.55 28.09 -3.91
C PRO A 164 9.78 27.31 -4.97
N ASP A 165 10.26 27.24 -6.21
CA ASP A 165 9.64 26.46 -7.28
C ASP A 165 10.28 25.06 -7.42
N ALA A 166 9.76 24.26 -8.35
CA ALA A 166 10.30 22.92 -8.60
C ALA A 166 11.72 22.94 -9.17
N THR A 167 12.09 24.02 -9.88
CA THR A 167 13.42 24.22 -10.45
C THR A 167 14.45 24.39 -9.35
N LEU A 168 14.22 25.33 -8.43
CA LEU A 168 15.08 25.60 -7.29
C LEU A 168 15.24 24.38 -6.39
N LEU A 169 14.14 23.66 -6.11
CA LEU A 169 14.22 22.43 -5.33
C LEU A 169 15.13 21.38 -6.00
N THR A 170 15.01 21.22 -7.32
CA THR A 170 15.84 20.29 -8.08
C THR A 170 17.32 20.67 -7.99
N GLU A 171 17.63 21.98 -8.07
CA GLU A 171 19.00 22.49 -7.90
C GLU A 171 19.55 22.28 -6.48
N VAL A 172 18.74 22.52 -5.45
CA VAL A 172 19.14 22.27 -4.05
C VAL A 172 19.40 20.79 -3.79
N VAL A 173 18.56 19.90 -4.33
CA VAL A 173 18.78 18.45 -4.21
C VAL A 173 20.04 18.03 -4.98
N ARG A 174 20.25 18.58 -6.18
CA ARG A 174 21.47 18.34 -6.96
C ARG A 174 22.72 18.80 -6.22
N TRP A 175 22.68 19.95 -5.57
CA TRP A 175 23.78 20.51 -4.79
C TRP A 175 24.07 19.69 -3.53
N SER A 176 23.04 19.33 -2.77
CA SER A 176 23.18 18.60 -1.50
C SER A 176 23.46 17.10 -1.68
N SER A 177 23.08 16.51 -2.81
CA SER A 177 23.23 15.08 -3.10
C SER A 177 23.75 14.80 -4.52
N PRO A 178 24.93 15.33 -4.92
CA PRO A 178 25.38 15.35 -6.32
C PRO A 178 25.62 13.96 -6.92
N VAL A 179 26.15 13.01 -6.13
CA VAL A 179 26.41 11.64 -6.59
C VAL A 179 25.12 10.83 -6.78
N TRP A 180 24.11 11.06 -5.94
CA TRP A 180 22.81 10.43 -6.11
C TRP A 180 22.08 11.04 -7.31
N PHE A 181 22.05 12.36 -7.39
CA PHE A 181 21.35 13.09 -8.44
C PHE A 181 21.89 12.79 -9.83
N SER A 182 23.22 12.64 -9.99
CA SER A 182 23.81 12.29 -11.29
C SER A 182 23.37 10.93 -11.85
N ARG A 183 22.94 10.00 -10.98
CA ARG A 183 22.44 8.68 -11.35
C ARG A 183 20.92 8.64 -11.45
N ALA A 184 20.24 9.29 -10.51
CA ALA A 184 18.80 9.20 -10.32
C ALA A 184 18.01 10.23 -11.17
N GLY A 185 18.64 11.37 -11.49
CA GLY A 185 18.01 12.49 -12.16
C GLY A 185 16.99 13.22 -11.28
N SER A 186 16.17 14.06 -11.91
CA SER A 186 15.15 14.87 -11.23
C SER A 186 13.83 14.14 -10.96
N ARG A 187 13.56 13.03 -11.66
CA ARG A 187 12.28 12.31 -11.55
C ARG A 187 11.96 11.87 -10.12
N PRO A 188 12.88 11.24 -9.35
CA PRO A 188 12.59 10.86 -7.98
C PRO A 188 12.28 12.05 -7.07
N VAL A 189 12.84 13.24 -7.35
CA VAL A 189 12.52 14.47 -6.61
C VAL A 189 11.06 14.85 -6.86
N ALA A 190 10.64 14.93 -8.12
CA ALA A 190 9.28 15.29 -8.48
C ALA A 190 8.24 14.30 -7.95
N GLU A 191 8.49 12.99 -8.05
CA GLU A 191 7.56 11.97 -7.57
C GLU A 191 7.51 11.92 -6.04
N THR A 192 8.64 12.10 -5.34
CA THR A 192 8.65 12.18 -3.87
C THR A 192 7.86 13.39 -3.38
N VAL A 193 7.95 14.54 -4.07
CA VAL A 193 7.12 15.72 -3.76
C VAL A 193 5.65 15.42 -4.02
N ALA A 194 5.30 14.72 -5.10
CA ALA A 194 3.92 14.34 -5.38
C ALA A 194 3.33 13.42 -4.30
N GLU A 195 4.10 12.41 -3.85
CA GLU A 195 3.70 11.56 -2.73
C GLU A 195 3.58 12.38 -1.43
N ALA A 196 4.55 13.23 -1.12
CA ALA A 196 4.54 14.06 0.09
C ALA A 196 3.36 15.05 0.12
N ARG A 197 2.92 15.55 -1.04
CA ARG A 197 1.69 16.36 -1.15
C ARG A 197 0.45 15.56 -0.77
N LEU A 198 0.33 14.32 -1.27
CA LEU A 198 -0.77 13.41 -0.90
C LEU A 198 -0.73 13.05 0.59
N MET A 199 0.47 13.00 1.19
CA MET A 199 0.64 12.78 2.63
C MET A 199 0.38 14.03 3.48
N GLY A 200 0.02 15.19 2.90
CA GLY A 200 -0.16 16.45 3.63
C GLY A 200 1.13 17.08 4.16
N LEU A 201 2.29 16.63 3.70
CA LEU A 201 3.61 17.09 4.15
C LEU A 201 4.13 18.30 3.36
N VAL A 202 3.59 18.53 2.16
CA VAL A 202 4.07 19.59 1.27
C VAL A 202 2.88 20.27 0.59
N VAL A 203 2.90 21.59 0.53
CA VAL A 203 1.93 22.40 -0.23
C VAL A 203 2.68 23.11 -1.35
N GLY A 204 2.41 22.70 -2.59
CA GLY A 204 3.27 23.07 -3.71
C GLY A 204 4.69 22.54 -3.49
N THR A 205 5.62 23.41 -3.16
CA THR A 205 7.04 23.10 -2.91
C THR A 205 7.49 23.60 -1.54
N THR A 206 6.53 23.96 -0.67
CA THR A 206 6.79 24.42 0.69
C THR A 206 6.51 23.29 1.68
N ALA A 207 7.49 22.97 2.52
CA ALA A 207 7.36 21.98 3.61
C ALA A 207 6.43 22.49 4.72
N THR A 208 5.50 21.64 5.17
CA THR A 208 4.74 21.86 6.41
C THR A 208 5.61 21.64 7.64
N SER A 209 5.13 22.06 8.80
CA SER A 209 5.77 21.80 10.10
C SER A 209 5.99 20.31 10.35
N ALA A 210 5.08 19.45 9.89
CA ALA A 210 5.23 17.99 9.95
C ALA A 210 6.41 17.49 9.11
N ALA A 211 6.58 17.98 7.88
CA ALA A 211 7.71 17.62 7.03
C ALA A 211 9.05 18.08 7.60
N ARG A 212 9.08 19.25 8.24
CA ARG A 212 10.27 19.78 8.93
C ARG A 212 10.63 18.93 10.16
N ALA A 213 9.64 18.53 10.95
CA ALA A 213 9.82 17.63 12.07
C ALA A 213 10.43 16.28 11.63
N LEU A 214 9.90 15.69 10.56
CA LEU A 214 10.46 14.47 9.94
C LEU A 214 11.89 14.64 9.42
N ALA A 215 12.22 15.81 8.88
CA ALA A 215 13.55 16.13 8.37
C ALA A 215 14.60 16.34 9.47
N GLY A 216 14.17 16.42 10.74
CA GLY A 216 15.03 16.66 11.90
C GLY A 216 15.35 18.14 12.15
N ASP A 217 14.53 19.07 11.64
CA ASP A 217 14.71 20.50 11.89
C ASP A 217 14.16 20.87 13.28
N THR A 218 15.05 21.07 14.24
CA THR A 218 14.77 21.37 15.66
C THR A 218 14.16 22.76 15.92
N HIS A 219 13.81 23.53 14.88
CA HIS A 219 13.11 24.83 15.01
C HIS A 219 11.58 24.70 15.02
N ALA A 220 11.02 23.50 14.81
CA ALA A 220 9.62 23.24 15.12
C ALA A 220 9.42 23.17 16.65
N PRO A 221 8.35 23.76 17.22
CA PRO A 221 8.12 23.70 18.66
C PRO A 221 7.70 22.28 19.06
N VAL A 222 8.68 21.40 19.32
CA VAL A 222 8.42 20.05 19.84
C VAL A 222 8.38 20.14 21.37
N ALA A 223 7.17 20.06 21.92
CA ALA A 223 6.97 20.00 23.36
C ALA A 223 7.18 18.57 23.88
N GLY A 224 8.42 18.23 24.24
CA GLY A 224 8.73 17.32 25.36
C GLY A 224 8.82 15.81 25.12
N ALA A 225 9.86 15.25 25.75
CA ALA A 225 10.08 13.86 26.19
C ALA A 225 10.35 12.76 25.15
N ALA A 226 11.62 12.72 24.71
CA ALA A 226 12.24 11.58 24.06
C ALA A 226 12.04 10.28 24.87
N THR A 227 11.37 9.29 24.27
CA THR A 227 11.44 7.90 24.73
C THR A 227 11.61 6.96 23.54
N HIS A 228 12.78 6.30 23.52
CA HIS A 228 13.17 5.08 22.79
C HIS A 228 12.53 4.79 21.42
N THR A 229 13.28 5.03 20.32
CA THR A 229 13.05 4.34 19.03
C THR A 229 14.24 4.46 18.09
N ALA A 230 14.28 3.54 17.12
CA ALA A 230 15.33 3.29 16.14
C ALA A 230 16.01 4.57 15.58
N THR A 231 17.33 4.52 15.50
CA THR A 231 18.17 5.59 14.94
C THR A 231 18.03 5.67 13.41
N THR A 232 17.83 6.88 12.89
CA THR A 232 18.00 7.18 11.47
C THR A 232 19.47 6.96 11.04
N HIS A 233 19.73 6.95 9.73
CA HIS A 233 21.07 6.67 9.17
C HIS A 233 22.16 7.67 9.60
N ASP A 234 21.78 8.80 10.20
CA ASP A 234 22.68 9.83 10.75
C ASP A 234 22.80 9.83 12.28
N GLY A 235 22.13 8.91 12.99
CA GLY A 235 22.17 8.79 14.45
C GLY A 235 21.09 9.59 15.20
N THR A 236 20.24 10.36 14.51
CA THR A 236 19.08 11.05 15.13
C THR A 236 17.95 10.06 15.41
N PRO A 237 17.28 10.09 16.58
CA PRO A 237 16.11 9.24 16.84
C PRO A 237 15.03 9.48 15.79
N ALA A 238 14.49 8.40 15.21
CA ALA A 238 13.37 8.53 14.29
C ALA A 238 12.12 9.00 15.07
N PRO A 239 11.35 9.96 14.53
CA PRO A 239 10.16 10.47 15.22
C PRO A 239 9.13 9.35 15.39
N GLY A 240 8.56 9.27 16.59
CA GLY A 240 7.41 8.42 16.91
C GLY A 240 6.08 9.09 16.56
N VAL A 241 4.98 8.34 16.78
CA VAL A 241 3.62 8.89 16.64
C VAL A 241 3.42 10.02 17.63
N GLU A 242 3.90 9.82 18.85
CA GLU A 242 3.81 10.73 20.00
C GLU A 242 4.53 12.07 19.75
N ASP A 243 5.60 12.06 18.94
CA ASP A 243 6.34 13.28 18.57
C ASP A 243 5.61 14.10 17.48
N LEU A 244 4.96 13.41 16.54
CA LEU A 244 4.28 14.05 15.40
C LEU A 244 2.87 14.50 15.74
N GLU A 245 2.13 13.70 16.51
CA GLU A 245 0.72 13.91 16.81
C GLU A 245 0.40 15.36 17.24
N PRO A 246 1.14 16.01 18.16
CA PRO A 246 0.88 17.41 18.55
C PRO A 246 1.03 18.42 17.39
N VAL A 247 2.03 18.21 16.52
CA VAL A 247 2.27 19.05 15.33
C VAL A 247 1.14 18.88 14.32
N LEU A 248 0.65 17.65 14.16
CA LEU A 248 -0.43 17.32 13.25
C LEU A 248 -1.79 17.82 13.76
N VAL A 249 -2.07 17.72 15.07
CA VAL A 249 -3.28 18.30 15.69
C VAL A 249 -3.37 19.80 15.39
N ALA A 250 -2.28 20.54 15.57
CA ALA A 250 -2.26 21.98 15.32
C ALA A 250 -2.47 22.37 13.84
N ALA A 251 -2.24 21.44 12.91
CA ALA A 251 -2.42 21.64 11.47
C ALA A 251 -3.83 21.28 10.99
N LEU A 252 -4.58 20.47 11.75
CA LEU A 252 -5.93 20.08 11.40
C LEU A 252 -6.93 21.22 11.71
N PRO A 253 -7.96 21.41 10.87
CA PRO A 253 -9.04 22.34 11.20
C PRO A 253 -9.83 21.86 12.42
N ASP A 254 -10.34 22.79 13.22
CA ASP A 254 -11.21 22.47 14.36
C ASP A 254 -12.49 21.75 13.87
N PRO A 255 -12.91 20.66 14.55
CA PRO A 255 -14.16 20.00 14.22
C PRO A 255 -15.37 20.90 14.40
N VAL A 256 -16.32 20.82 13.47
CA VAL A 256 -17.57 21.57 13.49
C VAL A 256 -18.76 20.65 13.77
N SER A 257 -19.72 21.15 14.54
CA SER A 257 -20.99 20.48 14.83
C SER A 257 -22.15 21.01 14.01
N GLU A 258 -21.87 21.93 13.08
CA GLU A 258 -22.88 22.65 12.30
C GLU A 258 -22.61 22.51 10.79
N VAL A 259 -23.68 22.45 10.01
CA VAL A 259 -23.64 22.32 8.54
C VAL A 259 -24.57 23.32 7.87
N ILE A 260 -24.38 23.54 6.57
CA ILE A 260 -25.25 24.39 5.75
C ILE A 260 -25.97 23.50 4.74
N VAL A 261 -27.29 23.37 4.87
CA VAL A 261 -28.11 22.58 3.94
C VAL A 261 -28.64 23.47 2.82
N GLN A 262 -28.44 23.06 1.56
CA GLN A 262 -28.80 23.82 0.37
C GLN A 262 -29.93 23.15 -0.43
N ALA A 263 -30.62 23.93 -1.26
CA ALA A 263 -31.84 23.50 -1.95
C ALA A 263 -31.59 22.45 -3.07
N ASP A 264 -30.36 22.32 -3.54
CA ASP A 264 -29.90 21.38 -4.57
C ASP A 264 -29.46 20.02 -3.99
N LEU A 265 -29.93 19.71 -2.78
CA LEU A 265 -29.64 18.47 -2.02
C LEU A 265 -28.17 18.33 -1.63
N THR A 266 -27.43 19.44 -1.57
CA THR A 266 -26.08 19.46 -1.02
C THR A 266 -26.09 19.90 0.44
N ILE A 267 -25.14 19.36 1.21
CA ILE A 267 -24.87 19.78 2.58
C ILE A 267 -23.40 20.13 2.66
N LEU A 268 -23.11 21.35 3.09
CA LEU A 268 -21.75 21.88 3.22
C LEU A 268 -21.35 21.87 4.69
N ALA A 269 -20.30 21.14 5.03
CA ALA A 269 -19.64 21.22 6.32
C ALA A 269 -18.44 22.16 6.20
N PRO A 270 -18.38 23.29 6.95
CA PRO A 270 -17.30 24.27 6.84
C PRO A 270 -15.95 23.78 7.40
N GLY A 271 -15.91 22.58 7.98
CA GLY A 271 -14.73 21.90 8.49
C GLY A 271 -15.03 20.42 8.71
N PRO A 272 -14.08 19.63 9.27
CA PRO A 272 -14.34 18.24 9.62
C PRO A 272 -15.48 18.15 10.62
N LEU A 273 -16.44 17.26 10.41
CA LEU A 273 -17.54 17.09 11.35
C LEU A 273 -17.04 16.42 12.63
N VAL A 274 -17.65 16.76 13.77
CA VAL A 274 -17.47 15.97 15.00
C VAL A 274 -17.81 14.49 14.74
N PRO A 275 -17.09 13.52 15.37
CA PRO A 275 -17.15 12.10 14.97
C PRO A 275 -18.56 11.51 14.92
N GLU A 276 -19.40 11.83 15.90
CA GLU A 276 -20.78 11.34 15.98
C GLU A 276 -21.61 11.83 14.79
N LEU A 277 -21.43 13.11 14.42
CA LEU A 277 -22.13 13.73 13.30
C LEU A 277 -21.61 13.22 11.96
N ALA A 278 -20.29 13.03 11.83
CA ALA A 278 -19.66 12.45 10.65
C ALA A 278 -20.22 11.05 10.33
N ALA A 279 -20.42 10.21 11.36
CA ALA A 279 -20.98 8.87 11.21
C ALA A 279 -22.43 8.90 10.70
N GLU A 280 -23.27 9.80 11.22
CA GLU A 280 -24.64 9.98 10.73
C GLU A 280 -24.67 10.45 9.27
N PHE A 281 -23.80 11.40 8.92
CA PHE A 281 -23.71 11.95 7.57
C PHE A 281 -23.17 10.95 6.55
N ALA A 282 -22.24 10.09 6.95
CA ALA A 282 -21.75 9.00 6.10
C ALA A 282 -22.88 8.02 5.71
N LEU A 283 -23.87 7.81 6.59
CA LEU A 283 -25.05 7.03 6.26
C LEU A 283 -26.01 7.80 5.35
N LEU A 284 -26.26 9.07 5.64
CA LEU A 284 -27.29 9.89 5.00
C LEU A 284 -26.91 10.48 3.63
N ALA A 285 -25.62 10.68 3.36
CA ALA A 285 -25.17 11.39 2.16
C ALA A 285 -23.83 10.84 1.64
N ASP A 286 -23.55 11.09 0.36
CA ASP A 286 -22.29 10.74 -0.28
C ASP A 286 -21.36 11.94 -0.33
N VAL A 287 -20.07 11.75 -0.09
CA VAL A 287 -19.08 12.86 -0.15
C VAL A 287 -18.78 13.18 -1.61
N GLU A 288 -19.06 14.41 -2.05
CA GLU A 288 -18.66 14.91 -3.38
C GLU A 288 -17.26 15.53 -3.36
N SER A 289 -16.90 16.19 -2.26
CA SER A 289 -15.58 16.81 -2.08
C SER A 289 -15.21 16.84 -0.60
N ALA A 290 -14.00 16.38 -0.26
CA ALA A 290 -13.45 16.35 1.09
C ALA A 290 -12.34 17.40 1.26
N GLY A 291 -12.60 18.63 0.83
CA GLY A 291 -11.66 19.75 0.90
C GLY A 291 -11.71 20.51 2.23
N ALA A 292 -11.36 21.79 2.19
CA ALA A 292 -11.43 22.68 3.35
C ALA A 292 -12.87 22.81 3.91
N ALA A 293 -13.86 22.65 3.04
CA ALA A 293 -15.24 22.38 3.40
C ALA A 293 -15.65 21.06 2.74
N THR A 294 -16.25 20.17 3.51
CA THR A 294 -16.73 18.88 2.98
C THR A 294 -18.12 19.09 2.39
N THR A 295 -18.29 18.81 1.11
CA THR A 295 -19.58 18.84 0.43
C THR A 295 -20.13 17.43 0.35
N TYR A 296 -21.30 17.23 0.94
CA TYR A 296 -22.08 16.01 0.88
C TYR A 296 -23.24 16.19 -0.10
N ARG A 297 -23.55 15.17 -0.89
CA ARG A 297 -24.76 15.11 -1.71
C ARG A 297 -25.72 14.08 -1.16
N VAL A 298 -26.95 14.50 -0.92
CA VAL A 298 -28.04 13.60 -0.59
C VAL A 298 -28.69 13.11 -1.88
N THR A 299 -28.69 11.79 -2.05
CA THR A 299 -29.35 11.07 -3.13
C THR A 299 -30.43 10.14 -2.57
N GLU A 300 -31.37 9.70 -3.41
CA GLU A 300 -32.34 8.67 -3.02
C GLU A 300 -31.67 7.40 -2.47
N THR A 301 -30.53 7.00 -3.06
CA THR A 301 -29.77 5.82 -2.61
C THR A 301 -29.16 6.04 -1.23
N SER A 302 -28.59 7.22 -0.96
CA SER A 302 -28.04 7.55 0.37
C SER A 302 -29.11 7.64 1.45
N VAL A 303 -30.30 8.21 1.14
CA VAL A 303 -31.43 8.20 2.08
C VAL A 303 -31.88 6.77 2.36
N ARG A 304 -31.98 5.92 1.33
CA ARG A 304 -32.29 4.50 1.51
C ARG A 304 -31.26 3.80 2.39
N ARG A 305 -29.96 4.05 2.19
CA ARG A 305 -28.87 3.52 3.02
C ARG A 305 -29.06 3.89 4.50
N ALA A 306 -29.41 5.14 4.80
CA ALA A 306 -29.69 5.55 6.18
C ALA A 306 -30.90 4.82 6.78
N LEU A 307 -31.97 4.64 6.00
CA LEU A 307 -33.16 3.89 6.44
C LEU A 307 -32.87 2.40 6.65
N ASP A 308 -32.06 1.78 5.78
CA ASP A 308 -31.60 0.39 5.91
C ASP A 308 -30.73 0.19 7.16
N ALA A 309 -29.96 1.21 7.54
CA ALA A 309 -29.21 1.27 8.80
C ALA A 309 -30.10 1.53 10.05
N GLY A 310 -31.42 1.57 9.89
CA GLY A 310 -32.38 1.69 10.99
C GLY A 310 -32.74 3.12 11.40
N ARG A 311 -32.33 4.15 10.63
CA ARG A 311 -32.79 5.53 10.87
C ARG A 311 -34.24 5.70 10.40
N THR A 312 -34.97 6.60 11.05
CA THR A 312 -36.35 6.94 10.65
C THR A 312 -36.37 8.28 9.92
N ALA A 313 -37.37 8.51 9.05
CA ALA A 313 -37.54 9.80 8.38
C ALA A 313 -37.67 10.97 9.36
N ALA A 314 -38.36 10.76 10.48
CA ALA A 314 -38.43 11.75 11.56
C ALA A 314 -37.05 11.99 12.18
N GLY A 315 -36.29 10.93 12.51
CA GLY A 315 -34.95 11.05 13.07
C GLY A 315 -33.95 11.76 12.15
N ILE A 316 -34.02 11.50 10.84
CA ILE A 316 -33.20 12.18 9.83
C ILE A 316 -33.53 13.68 9.79
N ARG A 317 -34.83 14.04 9.77
CA ARG A 317 -35.24 15.45 9.79
C ARG A 317 -34.83 16.16 11.09
N ASP A 318 -35.01 15.51 12.23
CA ASP A 318 -34.60 16.07 13.52
C ASP A 318 -33.09 16.28 13.59
N LEU A 319 -32.29 15.36 13.03
CA LEU A 319 -30.84 15.51 12.91
C LEU A 319 -30.49 16.75 12.07
N LEU A 320 -31.07 16.87 10.88
CA LEU A 320 -30.82 18.01 9.98
C LEU A 320 -31.26 19.33 10.63
N ALA A 321 -32.41 19.36 11.30
CA ALA A 321 -32.92 20.55 11.97
C ALA A 321 -32.05 21.01 13.14
N ARG A 322 -31.42 20.08 13.89
CA ARG A 322 -30.50 20.43 14.98
C ARG A 322 -29.12 20.88 14.52
N THR A 323 -28.69 20.40 13.35
CA THR A 323 -27.30 20.57 12.89
C THR A 323 -27.18 21.69 11.85
N SER A 324 -28.24 21.96 11.09
CA SER A 324 -28.21 22.94 10.02
C SER A 324 -28.28 24.37 10.56
N VAL A 325 -27.34 25.22 10.13
CA VAL A 325 -27.33 26.66 10.41
C VAL A 325 -28.46 27.37 9.64
N THR A 326 -28.82 26.83 8.47
CA THR A 326 -29.91 27.32 7.64
C THR A 326 -31.18 26.48 7.84
N PRO A 327 -32.38 27.04 7.62
CA PRO A 327 -33.59 26.22 7.58
C PRO A 327 -33.46 25.09 6.54
N VAL A 328 -33.90 23.88 6.90
CA VAL A 328 -33.85 22.72 5.99
C VAL A 328 -34.73 23.01 4.77
N PRO A 329 -34.19 22.93 3.54
CA PRO A 329 -34.96 23.18 2.32
C PRO A 329 -36.04 22.12 2.11
N GLN A 330 -37.20 22.58 1.65
CA GLN A 330 -38.38 21.74 1.40
C GLN A 330 -38.11 20.61 0.40
N SER A 331 -37.18 20.80 -0.54
CA SER A 331 -36.77 19.76 -1.51
C SER A 331 -36.16 18.54 -0.82
N LEU A 332 -35.34 18.75 0.21
CA LEU A 332 -34.72 17.67 0.97
C LEU A 332 -35.75 16.94 1.84
N ASP A 333 -36.64 17.68 2.50
CA ASP A 333 -37.75 17.10 3.26
C ASP A 333 -38.64 16.20 2.39
N TYR A 334 -38.99 16.66 1.18
CA TYR A 334 -39.78 15.85 0.25
C TYR A 334 -39.06 14.58 -0.19
N LEU A 335 -37.75 14.65 -0.48
CA LEU A 335 -36.97 13.48 -0.84
C LEU A 335 -36.97 12.45 0.29
N ILE A 336 -36.73 12.89 1.53
CA ILE A 336 -36.72 12.00 2.70
C ILE A 336 -38.07 11.33 2.89
N GLU A 337 -39.17 12.08 2.82
CA GLU A 337 -40.50 11.52 2.97
C GLU A 337 -40.87 10.55 1.84
N ASP A 338 -40.55 10.89 0.59
CA ASP A 338 -40.89 10.05 -0.55
C ASP A 338 -40.14 8.71 -0.51
N VAL A 339 -38.83 8.74 -0.21
CA VAL A 339 -38.03 7.51 -0.05
C VAL A 339 -38.54 6.69 1.14
N ALA A 340 -38.86 7.33 2.27
CA ALA A 340 -39.41 6.63 3.43
C ALA A 340 -40.77 5.97 3.17
N ARG A 341 -41.66 6.59 2.38
CA ARG A 341 -42.95 5.98 1.98
C ARG A 341 -42.78 4.77 1.06
N ARG A 342 -41.68 4.71 0.31
CA ARG A 342 -41.34 3.60 -0.60
C ARG A 342 -40.50 2.52 0.10
N HIS A 343 -39.74 2.88 1.14
CA HIS A 343 -38.94 2.00 1.98
C HIS A 343 -39.81 1.05 2.82
N GLY A 344 -39.35 -0.19 3.01
CA GLY A 344 -40.03 -1.17 3.87
C GLY A 344 -41.39 -1.70 3.36
N ARG A 345 -41.83 -1.35 2.14
CA ARG A 345 -43.05 -1.91 1.53
C ARG A 345 -42.95 -3.42 1.29
N LEU A 346 -41.76 -3.87 0.93
CA LEU A 346 -41.43 -5.29 0.83
C LEU A 346 -40.64 -5.67 2.08
N ARG A 347 -41.12 -6.69 2.79
CA ARG A 347 -40.43 -7.22 3.96
C ARG A 347 -39.78 -8.53 3.57
N VAL A 348 -38.45 -8.53 3.57
CA VAL A 348 -37.66 -9.74 3.39
C VAL A 348 -37.29 -10.22 4.79
N GLY A 349 -37.68 -11.45 5.12
CA GLY A 349 -37.20 -12.15 6.30
C GLY A 349 -36.20 -13.21 5.88
N THR A 350 -35.23 -13.52 6.74
CA THR A 350 -34.42 -14.72 6.55
C THR A 350 -35.30 -15.95 6.75
N ALA A 351 -35.08 -16.97 5.94
CA ALA A 351 -35.55 -18.33 6.18
C ALA A 351 -34.35 -19.20 5.85
N LEU A 352 -33.71 -19.76 6.88
CA LEU A 352 -32.49 -20.55 6.72
C LEU A 352 -32.79 -21.93 6.12
N SER A 353 -34.02 -22.39 6.24
CA SER A 353 -34.55 -23.60 5.64
C SER A 353 -36.07 -23.48 5.44
N PHE A 354 -36.60 -24.30 4.55
CA PHE A 354 -38.04 -24.44 4.35
C PHE A 354 -38.40 -25.93 4.38
N VAL A 355 -39.64 -26.22 4.76
CA VAL A 355 -40.23 -27.56 4.65
C VAL A 355 -41.35 -27.47 3.64
N ARG A 356 -41.28 -28.28 2.59
CA ARG A 356 -42.36 -28.47 1.63
C ARG A 356 -42.97 -29.84 1.85
N CYS A 357 -44.29 -29.91 1.90
CA CYS A 357 -45.01 -31.16 2.00
C CYS A 357 -46.28 -31.11 1.14
N ASP A 358 -46.52 -32.15 0.35
CA ASP A 358 -47.68 -32.20 -0.54
C ASP A 358 -49.01 -32.45 0.20
N ASP A 359 -48.96 -32.85 1.48
CA ASP A 359 -50.12 -33.04 2.34
C ASP A 359 -50.22 -31.93 3.43
N PRO A 360 -51.20 -31.02 3.34
CA PRO A 360 -51.44 -30.00 4.36
C PRO A 360 -51.72 -30.56 5.76
N SER A 361 -52.21 -31.80 5.86
CA SER A 361 -52.49 -32.46 7.14
C SER A 361 -51.20 -32.79 7.88
N LEU A 362 -50.16 -33.23 7.15
CA LEU A 362 -48.84 -33.50 7.72
C LEU A 362 -48.15 -32.20 8.14
N VAL A 363 -48.35 -31.09 7.41
CA VAL A 363 -47.88 -29.75 7.82
C VAL A 363 -48.52 -29.34 9.16
N ALA A 364 -49.82 -29.55 9.31
CA ALA A 364 -50.52 -29.28 10.58
C ALA A 364 -50.02 -30.19 11.72
N GLN A 365 -49.67 -31.45 11.42
CA GLN A 365 -49.06 -32.36 12.39
C GLN A 365 -47.67 -31.90 12.83
N VAL A 366 -46.82 -31.44 11.90
CA VAL A 366 -45.50 -30.88 12.22
C VAL A 366 -45.66 -29.65 13.12
N LEU A 367 -46.58 -28.74 12.78
CA LEU A 367 -46.86 -27.51 13.55
C LEU A 367 -47.43 -27.77 14.96
N SER A 368 -48.07 -28.92 15.18
CA SER A 368 -48.61 -29.31 16.49
C SER A 368 -47.62 -30.11 17.35
N SER A 369 -46.44 -30.42 16.80
CA SER A 369 -45.37 -31.11 17.53
C SER A 369 -44.37 -30.13 18.16
N PRO A 370 -43.60 -30.54 19.19
CA PRO A 370 -42.62 -29.68 19.85
C PRO A 370 -41.53 -29.12 18.92
N VAL A 371 -41.28 -29.78 17.78
CA VAL A 371 -40.30 -29.32 16.77
C VAL A 371 -40.67 -27.95 16.19
N ALA A 372 -41.96 -27.58 16.20
CA ALA A 372 -42.43 -26.31 15.67
C ALA A 372 -41.92 -25.12 16.48
N GLU A 373 -41.93 -25.24 17.80
CA GLU A 373 -41.37 -24.22 18.68
C GLU A 373 -39.83 -24.30 18.68
N ASN A 374 -39.26 -25.50 18.78
CA ASN A 374 -37.81 -25.71 18.83
C ASN A 374 -37.09 -25.16 17.58
N CYS A 375 -37.70 -25.29 16.41
CA CYS A 375 -37.15 -24.80 15.15
C CYS A 375 -37.82 -23.50 14.66
N ALA A 376 -38.65 -22.86 15.48
CA ALA A 376 -39.40 -21.64 15.12
C ALA A 376 -40.09 -21.73 13.74
N LEU A 377 -40.79 -22.83 13.48
CA LEU A 377 -41.49 -23.07 12.22
C LEU A 377 -42.66 -22.09 12.05
N ARG A 378 -42.74 -21.47 10.87
CA ARG A 378 -43.82 -20.54 10.51
C ARG A 378 -44.40 -20.89 9.16
N THR A 379 -45.72 -20.89 9.06
CA THR A 379 -46.44 -21.13 7.80
C THR A 379 -46.30 -19.95 6.84
N VAL A 380 -45.97 -20.23 5.58
CA VAL A 380 -45.98 -19.25 4.47
C VAL A 380 -47.07 -19.59 3.45
N ALA A 381 -47.36 -20.88 3.28
CA ALA A 381 -48.47 -21.40 2.48
C ALA A 381 -49.00 -22.71 3.11
N PRO A 382 -50.17 -23.23 2.71
CA PRO A 382 -50.75 -24.45 3.29
C PRO A 382 -49.83 -25.68 3.26
N THR A 383 -48.87 -25.73 2.33
CA THR A 383 -47.92 -26.82 2.09
C THR A 383 -46.46 -26.44 2.37
N VAL A 384 -46.21 -25.21 2.85
CA VAL A 384 -44.85 -24.67 3.00
C VAL A 384 -44.64 -23.98 4.35
N LEU A 385 -43.65 -24.46 5.08
CA LEU A 385 -43.14 -23.86 6.31
C LEU A 385 -41.76 -23.25 6.07
N ILE A 386 -41.44 -22.19 6.80
CA ILE A 386 -40.08 -21.64 6.89
C ILE A 386 -39.56 -21.77 8.32
N SER A 387 -38.24 -21.86 8.46
CA SER A 387 -37.55 -21.94 9.75
C SER A 387 -36.28 -21.08 9.74
N GLN A 388 -35.87 -20.62 10.92
CA GLN A 388 -34.54 -20.03 11.13
C GLN A 388 -33.48 -21.09 11.47
N ALA A 389 -33.84 -22.36 11.69
CA ALA A 389 -32.87 -23.43 11.84
C ALA A 389 -32.13 -23.66 10.52
N ARG A 390 -30.84 -24.03 10.59
CA ARG A 390 -30.09 -24.44 9.40
C ARG A 390 -30.73 -25.72 8.84
N PRO A 391 -30.65 -25.98 7.52
CA PRO A 391 -31.34 -27.13 6.96
C PRO A 391 -30.94 -28.47 7.59
N LEU A 392 -29.68 -28.62 8.04
CA LEU A 392 -29.22 -29.81 8.76
C LEU A 392 -29.86 -29.92 10.15
N ASP A 393 -29.76 -28.86 10.96
CA ASP A 393 -30.36 -28.81 12.30
C ASP A 393 -31.87 -29.07 12.25
N LEU A 394 -32.56 -28.51 11.25
CA LEU A 394 -33.99 -28.74 11.04
C LEU A 394 -34.29 -30.20 10.68
N VAL A 395 -33.46 -30.81 9.82
CA VAL A 395 -33.60 -32.22 9.43
C VAL A 395 -33.38 -33.14 10.63
N GLU A 396 -32.36 -32.87 11.44
CA GLU A 396 -32.09 -33.62 12.67
C GLU A 396 -33.25 -33.50 13.65
N ALA A 397 -33.71 -32.28 13.94
CA ALA A 397 -34.82 -32.03 14.86
C ALA A 397 -36.14 -32.68 14.40
N LEU A 398 -36.44 -32.65 13.10
CA LEU A 398 -37.60 -33.32 12.52
C LEU A 398 -37.50 -34.85 12.64
N ARG A 399 -36.31 -35.44 12.43
CA ARG A 399 -36.06 -36.88 12.61
C ARG A 399 -36.23 -37.33 14.05
N GLU A 400 -35.75 -36.55 15.00
CA GLU A 400 -35.92 -36.81 16.43
C GLU A 400 -37.40 -36.89 16.84
N HIS A 401 -38.27 -36.14 16.15
CA HIS A 401 -39.72 -36.13 16.38
C HIS A 401 -40.50 -37.08 15.46
N GLY A 402 -39.80 -38.02 14.80
CA GLY A 402 -40.41 -39.09 14.01
C GLY A 402 -40.81 -38.71 12.58
N PHE A 403 -40.41 -37.53 12.09
CA PHE A 403 -40.60 -37.13 10.69
C PHE A 403 -39.40 -37.56 9.84
N SER A 404 -39.62 -37.78 8.54
CA SER A 404 -38.58 -38.25 7.61
C SER A 404 -38.26 -37.20 6.53
N PRO A 405 -37.65 -36.06 6.88
CA PRO A 405 -37.35 -35.01 5.92
C PRO A 405 -36.11 -35.36 5.07
N VAL A 406 -36.11 -34.78 3.88
CA VAL A 406 -35.02 -34.85 2.92
C VAL A 406 -34.59 -33.42 2.58
N VAL A 407 -33.29 -33.20 2.45
CA VAL A 407 -32.75 -31.88 2.09
C VAL A 407 -32.83 -31.73 0.58
N GLU A 408 -33.51 -30.70 0.10
CA GLU A 408 -33.53 -30.28 -1.30
C GLU A 408 -32.50 -29.14 -1.53
N ASP A 409 -31.89 -29.10 -2.72
CA ASP A 409 -31.10 -27.99 -3.22
C ASP A 409 -31.98 -26.94 -3.88
N THR A 410 -31.36 -25.88 -4.43
CA THR A 410 -32.09 -24.78 -5.08
C THR A 410 -32.85 -25.18 -6.35
N THR A 411 -32.62 -26.39 -6.87
CA THR A 411 -33.34 -26.96 -8.02
C THR A 411 -34.45 -27.93 -7.60
N GLY A 412 -34.57 -28.23 -6.29
CA GLY A 412 -35.47 -29.24 -5.75
C GLY A 412 -34.88 -30.66 -5.74
N ALA A 413 -33.59 -30.82 -6.07
CA ALA A 413 -32.92 -32.11 -6.04
C ALA A 413 -32.30 -32.37 -4.66
N VAL A 414 -32.21 -33.64 -4.24
CA VAL A 414 -31.83 -33.99 -2.86
C VAL A 414 -30.31 -33.90 -2.64
N VAL A 415 -29.82 -33.15 -1.63
CA VAL A 415 -28.37 -32.83 -1.42
C VAL A 415 -27.94 -32.81 0.07
N ALA A 416 -26.65 -32.94 0.39
CA ALA A 416 -26.06 -32.85 1.75
C ALA A 416 -25.29 -31.52 2.00
N LEU A 417 -25.23 -30.98 3.24
CA LEU A 417 -24.85 -29.56 3.51
C LEU A 417 -23.73 -29.32 4.58
N THR A 418 -23.05 -28.14 4.56
CA THR A 418 -22.17 -27.51 5.61
C THR A 418 -22.06 -25.93 5.38
N ARG A 419 -21.63 -25.05 6.36
CA ARG A 419 -21.69 -23.52 6.33
C ARG A 419 -20.44 -22.66 6.83
N PRO A 420 -20.23 -21.33 6.43
CA PRO A 420 -19.06 -20.43 6.76
C PRO A 420 -19.26 -18.87 7.08
N VAL A 421 -18.15 -18.07 7.28
CA VAL A 421 -17.78 -16.58 7.04
C VAL A 421 -16.24 -16.36 7.26
N ALA A 422 -15.50 -15.38 6.64
CA ALA A 422 -14.09 -15.14 7.05
C ALA A 422 -13.36 -13.76 6.97
N ARG A 423 -12.10 -13.84 7.43
CA ARG A 423 -11.13 -12.82 7.85
C ARG A 423 -9.72 -13.38 7.65
N VAL A 424 -8.75 -12.53 7.29
CA VAL A 424 -7.33 -12.91 7.29
C VAL A 424 -6.73 -12.53 8.65
N ARG A 425 -6.12 -13.49 9.34
CA ARG A 425 -5.25 -13.16 10.48
C ARG A 425 -3.95 -12.57 9.96
N GLU A 426 -3.44 -11.55 10.67
CA GLU A 426 -2.11 -11.02 10.41
C GLU A 426 -1.08 -12.16 10.45
N SER A 427 -0.65 -12.61 9.28
CA SER A 427 0.45 -13.54 9.19
C SER A 427 1.72 -12.71 9.33
N ARG A 428 2.39 -12.82 10.49
CA ARG A 428 3.71 -12.19 10.77
C ARG A 428 4.85 -12.69 9.85
N ILE A 429 4.53 -13.19 8.67
CA ILE A 429 5.49 -13.67 7.68
C ILE A 429 5.53 -12.71 6.49
N THR A 430 5.69 -11.42 6.76
CA THR A 430 6.60 -10.64 5.92
C THR A 430 7.94 -10.69 6.62
N ARG A 431 8.89 -11.48 6.10
CA ARG A 431 10.30 -11.17 6.36
C ARG A 431 10.46 -9.75 5.86
N ALA A 432 10.45 -8.78 6.77
CA ALA A 432 10.90 -7.43 6.46
C ALA A 432 12.21 -7.61 5.69
N PRO A 433 12.35 -7.02 4.48
CA PRO A 433 13.60 -7.09 3.76
C PRO A 433 14.69 -6.67 4.75
N ARG A 434 15.62 -7.59 5.03
CA ARG A 434 16.69 -7.35 6.00
C ARG A 434 17.60 -6.30 5.41
N PHE A 435 17.27 -5.04 5.63
CA PHE A 435 18.27 -4.00 5.56
C PHE A 435 19.27 -4.31 6.66
N PRO A 436 20.58 -4.30 6.37
CA PRO A 436 21.56 -4.34 7.43
C PRO A 436 21.30 -3.11 8.32
N THR A 437 20.66 -3.33 9.48
CA THR A 437 20.50 -2.35 10.55
C THR A 437 21.84 -1.99 11.19
N ARG A 438 22.88 -2.76 10.86
CA ARG A 438 24.25 -2.45 11.22
C ARG A 438 24.84 -1.47 10.23
N THR A 439 25.18 -0.29 10.72
CA THR A 439 26.09 0.63 10.03
C THR A 439 27.37 -0.13 9.65
N ALA A 440 27.65 -0.18 8.35
CA ALA A 440 28.85 -0.82 7.83
C ALA A 440 30.08 -0.19 8.50
N THR A 441 31.00 -1.01 8.96
CA THR A 441 32.23 -0.51 9.58
C THR A 441 33.08 0.21 8.53
N PRO A 442 33.98 1.13 8.93
CA PRO A 442 34.89 1.77 7.98
C PRO A 442 35.76 0.78 7.17
N SER A 443 35.99 -0.44 7.65
CA SER A 443 36.69 -1.48 6.89
C SER A 443 35.79 -2.11 5.81
N GLU A 444 34.51 -2.37 6.11
CA GLU A 444 33.55 -2.92 5.16
C GLU A 444 33.21 -1.93 4.04
N LEU A 445 33.05 -0.64 4.38
CA LEU A 445 32.88 0.41 3.38
C LEU A 445 34.10 0.51 2.46
N ARG A 446 35.32 0.41 3.02
CA ARG A 446 36.56 0.39 2.22
C ARG A 446 36.62 -0.84 1.31
N ALA A 447 36.24 -2.02 1.79
CA ALA A 447 36.20 -3.24 0.99
C ALA A 447 35.15 -3.16 -0.13
N ALA A 448 33.95 -2.63 0.15
CA ALA A 448 32.92 -2.41 -0.85
C ALA A 448 33.34 -1.39 -1.91
N VAL A 449 33.98 -0.29 -1.51
CA VAL A 449 34.53 0.70 -2.45
C VAL A 449 35.66 0.10 -3.30
N ALA A 450 36.53 -0.73 -2.73
CA ALA A 450 37.56 -1.43 -3.48
C ALA A 450 36.96 -2.40 -4.51
N ALA A 451 35.93 -3.16 -4.13
CA ALA A 451 35.21 -4.07 -5.02
C ALA A 451 34.44 -3.33 -6.12
N MET A 452 33.83 -2.17 -5.82
CA MET A 452 33.19 -1.33 -6.83
C MET A 452 34.21 -0.74 -7.79
N ARG A 453 35.36 -0.27 -7.29
CA ARG A 453 36.44 0.26 -8.13
C ARG A 453 37.09 -0.81 -8.99
N SER A 454 37.24 -2.04 -8.51
CA SER A 454 37.71 -3.15 -9.33
C SER A 454 36.68 -3.52 -10.41
N ALA A 455 35.39 -3.55 -10.07
CA ALA A 455 34.31 -3.77 -11.03
C ALA A 455 34.21 -2.65 -12.09
N ASP A 456 34.37 -1.38 -11.69
CA ASP A 456 34.41 -0.23 -12.60
C ASP A 456 35.66 -0.27 -13.48
N ARG A 457 36.83 -0.65 -12.96
CA ARG A 457 38.05 -0.87 -13.78
C ARG A 457 37.82 -1.96 -14.83
N VAL A 458 37.20 -3.08 -14.46
CA VAL A 458 36.84 -4.16 -15.40
C VAL A 458 35.79 -3.70 -16.42
N ARG A 459 34.84 -2.85 -16.03
CA ARG A 459 33.79 -2.33 -16.91
C ARG A 459 34.32 -1.25 -17.86
N SER A 460 35.21 -0.38 -17.41
CA SER A 460 35.93 0.59 -18.23
C SER A 460 36.88 -0.09 -19.21
N ALA A 461 37.56 -1.17 -18.79
CA ALA A 461 38.39 -1.99 -19.68
C ALA A 461 37.58 -2.67 -20.80
N ARG A 462 36.29 -2.98 -20.57
CA ARG A 462 35.37 -3.44 -21.63
C ARG A 462 34.88 -2.33 -22.57
N GLY A 463 34.97 -1.06 -22.16
CA GLY A 463 34.46 0.10 -22.91
C GLY A 463 35.46 0.76 -23.87
N THR A 464 36.75 0.49 -23.71
CA THR A 464 37.81 1.01 -24.59
C THR A 464 38.40 -0.12 -25.42
N SER A 465 37.89 -0.29 -26.64
CA SER A 465 38.43 -1.21 -27.64
C SER A 465 39.81 -0.74 -28.14
N GLY A 466 40.87 -1.07 -27.39
CA GLY A 466 42.19 -1.34 -27.94
C GLY A 466 42.25 -2.81 -28.34
N GLY A 467 42.68 -3.10 -29.58
CA GLY A 467 42.47 -4.37 -30.26
C GLY A 467 42.73 -5.61 -29.40
N ALA A 468 41.69 -6.40 -29.16
CA ALA A 468 41.80 -7.67 -28.48
C ALA A 468 42.46 -8.70 -29.41
N TYR A 469 43.61 -9.23 -29.00
CA TYR A 469 44.27 -10.35 -29.67
C TYR A 469 43.47 -11.63 -29.43
N THR A 470 43.28 -12.44 -30.47
CA THR A 470 42.57 -13.73 -30.41
C THR A 470 43.41 -14.83 -31.05
N GLY A 471 43.13 -16.10 -30.71
CA GLY A 471 43.82 -17.26 -31.27
C GLY A 471 45.34 -17.23 -31.09
N GLU A 472 46.09 -17.46 -32.17
CA GLU A 472 47.56 -17.51 -32.15
C GLU A 472 48.20 -16.18 -31.74
N ALA A 473 47.58 -15.05 -32.10
CA ALA A 473 48.04 -13.71 -31.71
C ALA A 473 47.89 -13.47 -30.20
N ALA A 474 46.85 -14.04 -29.57
CA ALA A 474 46.68 -13.97 -28.12
C ALA A 474 47.78 -14.75 -27.38
N ILE A 475 48.16 -15.91 -27.91
CA ILE A 475 49.22 -16.76 -27.35
C ILE A 475 50.57 -16.06 -27.51
N ALA A 476 50.86 -15.49 -28.69
CA ALA A 476 52.08 -14.72 -28.94
C ALA A 476 52.19 -13.53 -27.98
N ARG A 477 51.09 -12.80 -27.76
CA ARG A 477 51.07 -11.67 -26.82
C ARG A 477 51.26 -12.11 -25.37
N LEU A 478 50.73 -13.26 -24.96
CA LEU A 478 50.96 -13.81 -23.62
C LEU A 478 52.43 -14.21 -23.40
N HIS A 479 53.08 -14.80 -24.40
CA HIS A 479 54.51 -15.11 -24.33
C HIS A 479 55.37 -13.84 -24.25
N ASP A 480 55.03 -12.82 -25.02
CA ASP A 480 55.68 -11.51 -24.98
C ASP A 480 55.44 -10.79 -23.65
N ALA A 481 54.22 -10.85 -23.11
CA ALA A 481 53.91 -10.31 -21.78
C ALA A 481 54.69 -11.04 -20.67
N ALA A 482 54.88 -12.35 -20.79
CA ALA A 482 55.64 -13.15 -19.82
C ALA A 482 57.14 -12.86 -19.86
N SER A 483 57.71 -12.57 -21.04
CA SER A 483 59.12 -12.21 -21.18
C SER A 483 59.42 -10.77 -20.75
N THR A 484 58.47 -9.86 -20.96
CA THR A 484 58.61 -8.43 -20.63
C THR A 484 58.09 -8.07 -19.24
N GLY A 485 57.36 -8.97 -18.58
CA GLY A 485 56.70 -8.71 -17.29
C GLY A 485 55.56 -7.67 -17.39
N THR A 486 54.94 -7.53 -18.57
CA THR A 486 53.88 -6.53 -18.79
C THR A 486 52.50 -7.08 -18.42
N ALA A 487 51.66 -6.23 -17.80
CA ALA A 487 50.30 -6.60 -17.42
C ALA A 487 49.39 -6.67 -18.65
N VAL A 488 48.56 -7.72 -18.71
CA VAL A 488 47.57 -7.93 -19.78
C VAL A 488 46.22 -8.32 -19.19
N THR A 489 45.14 -7.94 -19.87
CA THR A 489 43.78 -8.38 -19.53
C THR A 489 43.44 -9.62 -20.36
N VAL A 490 43.20 -10.74 -19.68
CA VAL A 490 42.91 -12.06 -20.29
C VAL A 490 41.43 -12.40 -20.07
N SER A 491 40.70 -12.63 -21.16
CA SER A 491 39.31 -13.10 -21.11
C SER A 491 39.26 -14.63 -21.20
N VAL A 492 38.63 -15.28 -20.23
CA VAL A 492 38.57 -16.74 -20.09
C VAL A 492 37.13 -17.22 -19.95
N VAL A 493 36.76 -18.30 -20.64
CA VAL A 493 35.46 -18.98 -20.43
C VAL A 493 35.57 -19.98 -19.28
N ASP A 494 34.60 -19.99 -18.37
CA ASP A 494 34.46 -21.05 -17.37
C ASP A 494 33.82 -22.34 -17.93
N ALA A 495 33.66 -23.36 -17.09
CA ALA A 495 33.05 -24.64 -17.51
C ALA A 495 31.54 -24.51 -17.81
N GLN A 496 30.93 -23.37 -17.49
CA GLN A 496 29.51 -23.07 -17.64
C GLN A 496 29.27 -22.09 -18.81
N GLY A 497 30.28 -21.79 -19.62
CA GLY A 497 30.17 -20.93 -20.80
C GLY A 497 30.18 -19.43 -20.50
N ARG A 498 30.45 -19.01 -19.25
CA ARG A 498 30.49 -17.58 -18.89
C ARG A 498 31.91 -17.05 -19.09
N SER A 499 32.01 -15.93 -19.80
CA SER A 499 33.28 -15.23 -20.01
C SER A 499 33.60 -14.28 -18.84
N THR A 500 34.79 -14.43 -18.27
CA THR A 500 35.33 -13.57 -17.22
C THR A 500 36.65 -12.97 -17.69
N ALA A 501 36.83 -11.65 -17.51
CA ALA A 501 38.08 -10.97 -17.81
C ALA A 501 38.88 -10.81 -16.52
N ARG A 502 40.19 -11.09 -16.57
CA ARG A 502 41.12 -10.99 -15.43
C ARG A 502 42.36 -10.20 -15.82
N LEU A 503 42.84 -9.37 -14.91
CA LEU A 503 44.12 -8.66 -15.06
C LEU A 503 45.23 -9.58 -14.56
N LEU A 504 46.24 -9.84 -15.38
CA LEU A 504 47.30 -10.79 -15.07
C LEU A 504 48.66 -10.25 -15.52
N VAL A 505 49.68 -10.38 -14.67
CA VAL A 505 51.08 -10.31 -15.08
C VAL A 505 51.57 -11.75 -15.24
N PRO A 506 51.66 -12.28 -16.48
CA PRO A 506 52.10 -13.65 -16.70
C PRO A 506 53.58 -13.78 -16.34
N ALA A 507 53.92 -14.87 -15.64
CA ALA A 507 55.29 -15.24 -15.29
C ALA A 507 55.80 -16.39 -16.18
N SER A 508 54.91 -17.29 -16.58
CA SER A 508 55.23 -18.35 -17.53
C SER A 508 54.02 -18.73 -18.39
N VAL A 509 54.28 -19.12 -19.64
CA VAL A 509 53.28 -19.66 -20.57
C VAL A 509 53.86 -20.95 -21.14
N GLY A 510 53.26 -22.09 -20.82
CA GLY A 510 53.81 -23.40 -21.17
C GLY A 510 52.94 -24.55 -20.69
N GLY A 511 53.09 -25.73 -21.31
CA GLY A 511 52.32 -26.93 -20.90
C GLY A 511 50.80 -26.78 -21.01
N GLY A 512 50.30 -25.88 -21.87
CA GLY A 512 48.88 -25.60 -22.03
C GLY A 512 48.26 -24.75 -20.90
N ARG A 513 49.08 -24.09 -20.07
CA ARG A 513 48.64 -23.23 -18.98
C ARG A 513 49.44 -21.91 -18.96
N ILE A 514 48.87 -20.91 -18.30
CA ILE A 514 49.47 -19.61 -18.01
C ILE A 514 49.57 -19.52 -16.50
N GLU A 515 50.77 -19.25 -15.99
CA GLU A 515 51.00 -18.95 -14.59
C GLU A 515 51.39 -17.48 -14.47
N GLY A 516 50.81 -16.78 -13.50
CA GLY A 516 51.10 -15.37 -13.27
C GLY A 516 50.54 -14.88 -11.96
N ILE A 517 50.62 -13.58 -11.73
CA ILE A 517 50.13 -12.94 -10.52
C ILE A 517 49.07 -11.93 -10.91
N GLU A 518 47.95 -11.93 -10.17
CA GLU A 518 46.92 -10.90 -10.30
C GLU A 518 47.37 -9.64 -9.52
N PRO A 519 47.60 -8.49 -10.18
CA PRO A 519 48.25 -7.33 -9.55
C PRO A 519 47.47 -6.74 -8.37
N ASP A 520 46.13 -6.87 -8.39
CA ASP A 520 45.26 -6.31 -7.36
C ASP A 520 45.22 -7.14 -6.07
N SER A 521 45.43 -8.46 -6.15
CA SER A 521 45.38 -9.38 -4.99
C SER A 521 46.74 -9.93 -4.57
N ALA A 522 47.76 -9.78 -5.43
CA ALA A 522 49.07 -10.43 -5.30
C ALA A 522 49.00 -11.97 -5.16
N GLU A 523 47.88 -12.58 -5.56
CA GLU A 523 47.69 -14.02 -5.53
C GLU A 523 48.24 -14.68 -6.82
N PRO A 524 48.89 -15.86 -6.69
CA PRO A 524 49.29 -16.64 -7.85
C PRO A 524 48.05 -17.24 -8.54
N VAL A 525 47.97 -17.07 -9.86
CA VAL A 525 46.84 -17.53 -10.68
C VAL A 525 47.36 -18.44 -11.81
N THR A 526 46.72 -19.60 -11.97
CA THR A 526 46.98 -20.53 -13.07
C THR A 526 45.75 -20.67 -13.96
N LEU A 527 45.87 -20.35 -15.25
CA LEU A 527 44.78 -20.41 -16.22
C LEU A 527 45.08 -21.42 -17.34
N PRO A 528 44.13 -22.28 -17.74
CA PRO A 528 44.31 -23.14 -18.91
C PRO A 528 44.26 -22.31 -20.21
N LEU A 529 45.27 -22.48 -21.07
CA LEU A 529 45.43 -21.71 -22.31
C LEU A 529 44.27 -21.92 -23.29
N HIS A 530 43.73 -23.14 -23.35
CA HIS A 530 42.59 -23.48 -24.22
C HIS A 530 41.26 -22.80 -23.83
N ARG A 531 41.19 -22.13 -22.67
CA ARG A 531 40.01 -21.37 -22.24
C ARG A 531 40.14 -19.87 -22.49
N VAL A 532 41.28 -19.42 -22.99
CA VAL A 532 41.52 -18.01 -23.31
C VAL A 532 40.79 -17.66 -24.60
N ILE A 533 39.89 -16.68 -24.52
CA ILE A 533 39.09 -16.17 -25.65
C ILE A 533 39.85 -15.03 -26.33
N SER A 534 40.40 -14.13 -25.53
CA SER A 534 41.10 -12.95 -26.01
C SER A 534 42.05 -12.39 -24.96
N VAL A 535 43.06 -11.67 -25.42
CA VAL A 535 44.06 -10.95 -24.61
C VAL A 535 44.09 -9.51 -25.08
N SER A 536 44.18 -8.56 -24.16
CA SER A 536 44.22 -7.12 -24.47
C SER A 536 45.26 -6.43 -23.61
N ASP A 537 45.91 -5.43 -24.18
CA ASP A 537 46.90 -4.63 -23.46
C ASP A 537 46.24 -3.75 -22.40
N VAL A 538 47.00 -3.50 -21.34
CA VAL A 538 46.62 -2.59 -20.27
C VAL A 538 47.27 -1.25 -20.58
N ASP A 539 46.47 -0.19 -20.69
CA ASP A 539 46.98 1.16 -20.94
C ASP A 539 47.86 1.62 -19.76
N PRO A 540 49.15 1.94 -19.97
CA PRO A 540 50.09 2.25 -18.90
C PRO A 540 49.87 3.62 -18.22
N THR A 541 48.83 4.37 -18.59
CA THR A 541 48.57 5.73 -18.06
C THR A 541 47.44 5.84 -17.03
N ARG A 542 47.02 4.74 -16.38
CA ARG A 542 46.00 4.79 -15.30
C ARG A 542 46.29 3.93 -14.09
#